data_AF-B4REF8-F1
#
_entry.id   AF-B4REF8-F1
#
_cell.length_a   1.000
_cell.length_b   1.000
_cell.length_c   1.000
_cell.angle_alpha   90.00
_cell.angle_beta   90.00
_cell.angle_gamma   90.00
#
_symmetry.space_group_name_H-M   'P 1'
#
loop_
_entity.id
_entity.type
_entity.pdbx_description
1 polymer ?
#
loop_
_entity_poly.entity_id
_entity_poly.type
_entity_poly.pdbx_seq_one_letter_code
_entity_poly.pdbx_strand_id
1 'polypeptide(L)'
;MSLAPNMARRRRRSGAAAVEAQQAAPPPADADVFRVVDKAREVARRLADVRRSAHEAQVREALARSELSLALNESLVARADLAARLRDAALAAHVEARRGRAGGRRRNRLSKLLDRALVRLGSVGQALVIARSGTWRGTGRALHDLRHMAAYARRGGDPAVSPLTPLFDQAWYLAAHPDVGGGRAAPLVHYLTSGSAEGRSPHPLFDEAWYRRENAHELAATGMTALEHYVRRGAALGRSPHPAFDVAHYLAQGPALAPDEGPAEHYLREGCAQGLSPHPLFDPAWYMHRAGSSAQGVPPLVHYLTEGWRSGVPPHPLFDPKWYLAQNPDVAEAGLEPLAHFLSGGAAEGRSHSPWFDPAHYLAQRGEALAPGVAPVVDYLQGGAWQVSEARPGFPSAAYLAARPGLVREGVTPLEHWARLGGR
;
A
#
# COMPACT_ATOMS: atom_id res chain seq x y z
N MET A 1 51.48 -30.45 -80.18
CA MET A 1 52.10 -30.24 -81.51
C MET A 1 51.60 -28.90 -82.00
N SER A 2 52.39 -27.84 -81.82
CA SER A 2 53.43 -27.40 -82.74
C SER A 2 52.86 -26.80 -84.02
N LEU A 3 53.46 -25.68 -84.41
CA LEU A 3 53.52 -25.09 -85.75
C LEU A 3 52.52 -23.96 -86.07
N ALA A 4 53.02 -22.74 -85.88
CA ALA A 4 52.93 -21.74 -86.94
C ALA A 4 53.59 -22.28 -88.24
N PRO A 5 53.13 -21.87 -89.42
CA PRO A 5 53.95 -20.97 -90.27
C PRO A 5 53.08 -19.89 -90.97
N ASN A 6 53.52 -18.66 -91.19
CA ASN A 6 54.60 -18.12 -92.03
C ASN A 6 54.16 -17.73 -93.46
N MET A 7 54.77 -16.62 -93.93
CA MET A 7 54.87 -16.08 -95.29
C MET A 7 53.67 -15.27 -95.83
N ALA A 8 53.76 -13.94 -95.99
CA ALA A 8 54.67 -13.07 -96.75
C ALA A 8 54.17 -12.72 -98.17
N ARG A 9 53.76 -11.44 -98.27
CA ARG A 9 53.95 -10.47 -99.37
C ARG A 9 53.56 -10.87 -100.80
N ARG A 10 52.55 -10.17 -101.33
CA ARG A 10 52.69 -9.46 -102.60
C ARG A 10 51.92 -8.14 -102.63
N ARG A 11 52.66 -7.07 -102.89
CA ARG A 11 52.20 -5.69 -103.11
C ARG A 11 51.40 -5.58 -104.41
N ARG A 12 50.33 -4.79 -104.42
CA ARG A 12 49.98 -3.93 -105.56
C ARG A 12 49.55 -2.55 -105.04
N ARG A 13 50.20 -1.53 -105.59
CA ARG A 13 49.92 -0.10 -105.43
C ARG A 13 48.60 0.25 -106.10
N SER A 14 47.93 1.30 -105.60
CA SER A 14 47.41 2.45 -106.37
C SER A 14 46.05 2.90 -105.83
N GLY A 15 45.92 4.20 -105.54
CA GLY A 15 44.63 4.87 -105.38
C GLY A 15 44.42 5.47 -104.00
N ALA A 16 45.05 6.62 -103.75
CA ALA A 16 44.58 7.53 -102.72
C ALA A 16 43.22 8.09 -103.16
N ALA A 17 42.16 7.70 -102.46
CA ALA A 17 40.88 8.38 -102.47
C ALA A 17 40.48 8.56 -101.01
N ALA A 18 40.67 9.78 -100.51
CA ALA A 18 40.18 10.21 -99.21
C ALA A 18 38.65 10.19 -99.27
N VAL A 19 38.05 9.24 -98.56
CA VAL A 19 36.63 9.25 -98.21
C VAL A 19 36.55 9.73 -96.77
N GLU A 20 36.17 11.00 -96.60
CA GLU A 20 35.78 11.56 -95.32
C GLU A 20 34.61 10.74 -94.76
N ALA A 21 34.88 9.92 -93.74
CA ALA A 21 33.86 9.33 -92.91
C ALA A 21 33.33 10.40 -91.96
N GLN A 22 32.26 11.06 -92.40
CA GLN A 22 31.46 12.00 -91.64
C GLN A 22 30.96 11.33 -90.35
N GLN A 23 31.49 11.75 -89.21
CA GLN A 23 30.92 11.46 -87.90
C GLN A 23 29.53 12.09 -87.84
N ALA A 24 28.49 11.27 -87.95
CA ALA A 24 27.12 11.68 -87.69
C ALA A 24 26.99 12.07 -86.22
N ALA A 25 26.85 13.37 -85.95
CA ALA A 25 26.45 13.89 -84.65
C ALA A 25 25.02 13.42 -84.31
N PRO A 26 24.71 13.04 -83.06
CA PRO A 26 23.35 12.71 -82.65
C PRO A 26 22.43 13.96 -82.75
N PRO A 27 21.12 13.78 -83.00
CA PRO A 27 20.19 14.88 -83.23
C PRO A 27 19.95 15.76 -81.98
N PRO A 28 19.61 17.06 -82.13
CA PRO A 28 19.49 18.02 -81.04
C PRO A 28 18.11 17.98 -80.33
N ALA A 29 17.65 16.80 -79.93
CA ALA A 29 16.43 16.60 -79.12
C ALA A 29 16.72 16.02 -77.73
N ASP A 30 17.97 15.67 -77.44
CA ASP A 30 18.36 14.92 -76.25
C ASP A 30 18.74 15.81 -75.05
N ALA A 31 19.31 16.99 -75.27
CA ALA A 31 19.92 17.80 -74.20
C ALA A 31 18.94 18.29 -73.12
N ASP A 32 17.72 18.69 -73.50
CA ASP A 32 16.70 19.15 -72.55
C ASP A 32 16.02 17.98 -71.80
N VAL A 33 15.86 16.83 -72.46
CA VAL A 33 15.41 15.59 -71.80
C VAL A 33 16.45 15.13 -70.78
N PHE A 34 17.74 15.14 -71.13
CA PHE A 34 18.83 14.83 -70.19
C PHE A 34 18.86 15.80 -69.00
N ARG A 35 18.67 17.11 -69.19
CA ARG A 35 18.58 18.08 -68.08
C ARG A 35 17.41 17.82 -67.15
N VAL A 36 16.23 17.52 -67.69
CA VAL A 36 15.04 17.22 -66.89
C VAL A 36 15.23 15.91 -66.11
N VAL A 37 15.78 14.88 -66.75
CA VAL A 37 16.13 13.60 -66.11
C VAL A 37 17.17 13.79 -65.00
N ASP A 38 18.20 14.60 -65.23
CA ASP A 38 19.24 14.86 -64.22
C ASP A 38 18.71 15.70 -63.06
N LYS A 39 17.83 16.67 -63.31
CA LYS A 39 17.15 17.42 -62.27
C LYS A 39 16.17 16.54 -61.48
N ALA A 40 15.47 15.63 -62.14
CA ALA A 40 14.63 14.62 -61.48
C ALA A 40 15.46 13.66 -60.62
N ARG A 41 16.63 13.21 -61.09
CA ARG A 41 17.59 12.40 -60.30
C ARG A 41 18.16 13.17 -59.12
N GLU A 42 18.42 14.47 -59.27
CA GLU A 42 18.88 15.33 -58.17
C GLU A 42 17.79 15.52 -57.12
N VAL A 43 16.55 15.80 -57.54
CA VAL A 43 15.40 15.89 -56.64
C VAL A 43 15.18 14.55 -55.93
N ALA A 44 15.24 13.41 -56.64
CA ALA A 44 15.10 12.09 -56.04
C ALA A 44 16.20 11.80 -55.00
N ARG A 45 17.46 12.18 -55.26
CA ARG A 45 18.56 12.08 -54.30
C ARG A 45 18.30 12.94 -53.06
N ARG A 46 17.94 14.21 -53.24
CA ARG A 46 17.60 15.12 -52.13
C ARG A 46 16.42 14.59 -51.30
N LEU A 47 15.40 14.02 -51.94
CA LEU A 47 14.24 13.43 -51.26
C LEU A 47 14.62 12.17 -50.48
N ALA A 48 15.52 11.35 -51.03
CA ALA A 48 16.06 10.17 -50.34
C ALA A 48 16.91 10.58 -49.12
N ASP A 49 17.71 11.64 -49.22
CA ASP A 49 18.52 12.16 -48.12
C ASP A 49 17.64 12.74 -47.01
N VAL A 50 16.62 13.54 -47.35
CA VAL A 50 15.64 14.05 -46.38
C VAL A 50 14.90 12.90 -45.68
N ARG A 51 14.48 11.88 -46.41
CA ARG A 51 13.84 10.68 -45.82
C ARG A 51 14.79 9.94 -44.88
N ARG A 52 16.06 9.82 -45.23
CA ARG A 52 17.08 9.19 -44.38
C ARG A 52 17.30 9.99 -43.10
N SER A 53 17.49 11.31 -43.19
CA SER A 53 17.66 12.17 -42.01
C SER A 53 16.43 12.18 -41.12
N ALA A 54 15.21 12.15 -41.70
CA ALA A 54 13.97 12.03 -40.94
C ALA A 54 13.89 10.67 -40.21
N HIS A 55 14.23 9.58 -40.88
CA HIS A 55 14.27 8.25 -40.26
C HIS A 55 15.32 8.17 -39.15
N GLU A 56 16.53 8.69 -39.36
CA GLU A 56 17.58 8.76 -38.33
C GLU A 56 17.16 9.61 -37.13
N ALA A 57 16.42 10.70 -37.34
CA ALA A 57 15.86 11.51 -36.27
C ALA A 57 14.79 10.73 -35.47
N GLN A 58 13.89 10.01 -36.15
CA GLN A 58 12.88 9.16 -35.50
C GLN A 58 13.50 8.02 -34.69
N VAL A 59 14.53 7.36 -35.23
CA VAL A 59 15.26 6.30 -34.51
C VAL A 59 15.96 6.88 -33.27
N ARG A 60 16.64 8.02 -33.38
CA ARG A 60 17.28 8.67 -32.23
C ARG A 60 16.27 9.08 -31.16
N GLU A 61 15.12 9.61 -31.57
CA GLU A 61 14.03 9.96 -30.65
C GLU A 61 13.47 8.72 -29.95
N ALA A 62 13.26 7.62 -30.67
CA ALA A 62 12.80 6.36 -30.10
C ALA A 62 13.79 5.78 -29.08
N LEU A 63 15.09 5.80 -29.41
CA LEU A 63 16.15 5.36 -28.50
C LEU A 63 16.21 6.22 -27.24
N ALA A 64 16.20 7.55 -27.38
CA ALA A 64 16.21 8.48 -26.24
C ALA A 64 14.98 8.29 -25.33
N ARG A 65 13.78 8.08 -25.90
CA ARG A 65 12.57 7.76 -25.13
C ARG A 65 12.70 6.42 -24.39
N SER A 66 13.31 5.42 -25.02
CA SER A 66 13.56 4.12 -24.39
C SER A 66 14.53 4.24 -23.22
N GLU A 67 15.65 4.94 -23.40
CA GLU A 67 16.64 5.18 -22.35
C GLU A 67 16.05 5.95 -21.16
N LEU A 68 15.28 7.01 -21.43
CA LEU A 68 14.58 7.77 -20.39
C LEU A 68 13.56 6.92 -19.64
N SER A 69 12.82 6.06 -20.34
CA SER A 69 11.84 5.17 -19.71
C SER A 69 12.52 4.15 -18.79
N LEU A 70 13.67 3.61 -19.22
CA LEU A 70 14.44 2.64 -18.44
C LEU A 70 15.05 3.29 -17.19
N ALA A 71 15.64 4.47 -17.33
CA ALA A 71 16.16 5.26 -16.20
C ALA A 71 15.06 5.66 -15.20
N LEU A 72 13.87 6.05 -15.69
CA LEU A 72 12.71 6.32 -14.84
C LEU A 72 12.30 5.06 -14.06
N ASN A 73 12.22 3.92 -14.73
CA ASN A 73 11.87 2.65 -14.10
C ASN A 73 12.86 2.29 -12.97
N GLU A 74 14.16 2.34 -13.26
CA GLU A 74 15.21 2.10 -12.26
C GLU A 74 15.09 3.05 -11.05
N SER A 75 14.82 4.34 -11.30
CA SER A 75 14.62 5.32 -10.23
C SER A 75 13.39 5.00 -9.37
N LEU A 76 12.30 4.56 -9.98
CA LEU A 76 11.07 4.19 -9.27
C LEU A 76 11.26 2.94 -8.41
N VAL A 77 11.96 1.92 -8.92
CA VAL A 77 12.32 0.72 -8.15
C VAL A 77 13.23 1.10 -6.98
N ALA A 78 14.27 1.90 -7.20
CA ALA A 78 15.16 2.35 -6.13
C ALA A 78 14.42 3.15 -5.04
N ARG A 79 13.44 3.98 -5.43
CA ARG A 79 12.57 4.70 -4.48
C ARG A 79 11.69 3.73 -3.69
N ALA A 80 11.13 2.71 -4.34
CA ALA A 80 10.32 1.69 -3.69
C ALA A 80 11.13 0.91 -2.63
N ASP A 81 12.34 0.51 -2.99
CA ASP A 81 13.27 -0.17 -2.09
C ASP A 81 13.66 0.70 -0.90
N LEU A 82 13.92 1.99 -1.13
CA LEU A 82 14.19 2.94 -0.05
C LEU A 82 12.98 3.07 0.88
N ALA A 83 11.77 3.17 0.34
CA ALA A 83 10.55 3.24 1.15
C ALA A 83 10.35 1.97 1.99
N ALA A 84 10.63 0.79 1.45
CA ALA A 84 10.60 -0.46 2.20
C ALA A 84 11.63 -0.47 3.34
N ARG A 85 12.88 -0.10 3.06
CA ARG A 85 13.93 0.00 4.08
C ARG A 85 13.60 1.02 5.17
N LEU A 86 12.95 2.13 4.83
CA LEU A 86 12.49 3.12 5.80
C LEU A 86 11.41 2.56 6.72
N ARG A 87 10.46 1.76 6.22
CA ARG A 87 9.47 1.06 7.06
C ARG A 87 10.15 0.13 8.05
N ASP A 88 11.05 -0.72 7.57
CA ASP A 88 11.76 -1.68 8.41
C ASP A 88 12.64 -0.98 9.44
N ALA A 89 13.37 0.06 9.03
CA ALA A 89 14.21 0.86 9.90
C ALA A 89 13.41 1.63 10.96
N ALA A 90 12.26 2.22 10.59
CA ALA A 90 11.39 2.94 11.51
C ALA A 90 10.80 1.99 12.57
N LEU A 91 10.35 0.82 12.15
CA LEU A 91 9.88 -0.22 13.07
C LEU A 91 11.00 -0.70 13.99
N ALA A 92 12.18 -1.01 13.45
CA ALA A 92 13.33 -1.46 14.23
C ALA A 92 13.76 -0.40 15.26
N ALA A 93 13.85 0.87 14.85
CA ALA A 93 14.17 1.98 15.74
C ALA A 93 13.13 2.16 16.86
N HIS A 94 11.84 2.02 16.52
CA HIS A 94 10.76 2.08 17.52
C HIS A 94 10.87 0.97 18.56
N VAL A 95 11.14 -0.26 18.11
CA VAL A 95 11.32 -1.43 18.99
C VAL A 95 12.57 -1.25 19.85
N GLU A 96 13.69 -0.83 19.26
CA GLU A 96 14.96 -0.55 19.95
C GLU A 96 14.77 0.47 21.08
N ALA A 97 14.16 1.62 20.76
CA ALA A 97 13.95 2.72 21.69
C ALA A 97 13.05 2.34 22.89
N ARG A 98 12.33 1.22 22.78
CA ARG A 98 11.43 0.68 23.81
C ARG A 98 11.87 -0.68 24.34
N ARG A 99 13.09 -1.14 23.99
CA ARG A 99 13.67 -2.35 24.60
C ARG A 99 13.75 -2.19 26.11
N GLY A 100 13.44 -3.26 26.84
CA GLY A 100 13.36 -3.27 28.30
C GLY A 100 12.06 -2.69 28.88
N ARG A 101 11.27 -1.92 28.12
CA ARG A 101 9.93 -1.47 28.56
C ARG A 101 8.86 -2.56 28.42
N ALA A 102 9.10 -3.55 27.56
CA ALA A 102 8.27 -4.74 27.40
C ALA A 102 8.44 -5.73 28.57
N GLY A 103 8.07 -5.29 29.78
CA GLY A 103 8.17 -6.06 31.01
C GLY A 103 6.80 -6.35 31.61
N GLY A 104 6.56 -7.60 32.03
CA GLY A 104 5.37 -7.89 32.81
C GLY A 104 5.35 -9.23 33.51
N ARG A 105 4.73 -9.23 34.70
CA ARG A 105 4.51 -10.45 35.49
C ARG A 105 3.55 -11.36 34.74
N ARG A 106 3.92 -12.64 34.66
CA ARG A 106 3.05 -13.71 34.17
C ARG A 106 1.77 -13.76 35.02
N ARG A 107 0.59 -13.75 34.37
CA ARG A 107 -0.70 -14.01 35.00
C ARG A 107 -0.95 -15.51 35.00
N ASN A 108 -0.94 -16.12 36.19
CA ASN A 108 -1.26 -17.53 36.36
C ASN A 108 -2.74 -17.71 36.71
N ARG A 109 -3.20 -18.97 36.84
CA ARG A 109 -4.59 -19.27 37.19
C ARG A 109 -5.00 -18.65 38.54
N LEU A 110 -4.11 -18.66 39.52
CA LEU A 110 -4.33 -18.06 40.84
C LEU A 110 -4.53 -16.55 40.74
N SER A 111 -3.77 -15.85 39.89
CA SER A 111 -3.98 -14.40 39.72
C SER A 111 -5.35 -14.11 39.17
N LYS A 112 -5.84 -14.88 38.18
CA LYS A 112 -7.19 -14.69 37.62
C LYS A 112 -8.30 -14.95 38.64
N LEU A 113 -8.13 -15.98 39.49
CA LEU A 113 -9.05 -16.25 40.59
C LEU A 113 -9.06 -15.11 41.62
N LEU A 114 -7.88 -14.60 41.97
CA LEU A 114 -7.75 -13.43 42.84
C LEU A 114 -8.47 -12.21 42.25
N ASP A 115 -8.30 -11.93 40.96
CA ASP A 115 -8.95 -10.77 40.34
C ASP A 115 -10.48 -10.90 40.42
N ARG A 116 -11.03 -12.08 40.15
CA ARG A 116 -12.48 -12.35 40.31
C ARG A 116 -12.95 -12.17 41.76
N ALA A 117 -12.12 -12.53 42.74
CA ALA A 117 -12.42 -12.29 44.15
C ALA A 117 -12.37 -10.79 44.48
N LEU A 118 -11.37 -10.06 43.97
CA LEU A 118 -11.21 -8.62 44.18
C LEU A 118 -12.40 -7.82 43.63
N VAL A 119 -12.98 -8.21 42.48
CA VAL A 119 -14.18 -7.55 41.94
C VAL A 119 -15.34 -7.54 42.94
N ARG A 120 -15.44 -8.55 43.82
CA ARG A 120 -16.50 -8.63 44.84
C ARG A 120 -16.31 -7.64 46.01
N LEU A 121 -15.12 -7.05 46.15
CA LEU A 121 -14.81 -6.06 47.19
C LEU A 121 -15.18 -4.61 46.78
N GLY A 122 -16.08 -4.46 45.80
CA GLY A 122 -16.54 -3.16 45.32
C GLY A 122 -15.46 -2.36 44.59
N SER A 123 -15.56 -1.04 44.63
CA SER A 123 -14.73 -0.15 43.79
C SER A 123 -13.24 -0.19 44.11
N VAL A 124 -12.85 -0.44 45.35
CA VAL A 124 -11.44 -0.55 45.75
C VAL A 124 -10.81 -1.82 45.20
N GLY A 125 -11.52 -2.95 45.30
CA GLY A 125 -11.06 -4.21 44.72
C GLY A 125 -10.95 -4.15 43.20
N GLN A 126 -11.93 -3.51 42.55
CA GLN A 126 -11.88 -3.22 41.11
C GLN A 126 -10.70 -2.32 40.72
N ALA A 127 -10.40 -1.29 41.51
CA ALA A 127 -9.21 -0.46 41.31
C ALA A 127 -7.91 -1.26 41.39
N LEU A 128 -7.83 -2.23 42.31
CA LEU A 128 -6.67 -3.14 42.39
C LEU A 128 -6.55 -4.04 41.17
N VAL A 129 -7.67 -4.51 40.59
CA VAL A 129 -7.63 -5.28 39.33
C VAL A 129 -7.06 -4.43 38.19
N ILE A 130 -7.51 -3.17 38.07
CA ILE A 130 -6.99 -2.23 37.08
C ILE A 130 -5.50 -1.95 37.32
N ALA A 131 -5.09 -1.62 38.54
CA ALA A 131 -3.69 -1.39 38.88
C ALA A 131 -2.79 -2.59 38.54
N ARG A 132 -3.25 -3.81 38.83
CA ARG A 132 -2.52 -5.06 38.55
C ARG A 132 -2.41 -5.36 37.05
N SER A 133 -3.40 -4.95 36.27
CA SER A 133 -3.36 -5.08 34.80
C SER A 133 -2.22 -4.28 34.19
N GLY A 134 -1.90 -3.11 34.78
CA GLY A 134 -0.89 -2.19 34.26
C GLY A 134 -1.33 -1.45 32.99
N THR A 135 -2.62 -1.45 32.66
CA THR A 135 -3.16 -0.77 31.47
C THR A 135 -3.52 0.70 31.71
N TRP A 136 -3.47 1.17 32.96
CA TRP A 136 -3.84 2.54 33.32
C TRP A 136 -2.66 3.50 33.17
N ARG A 137 -2.81 4.50 32.30
CA ARG A 137 -1.84 5.59 32.05
C ARG A 137 -2.19 6.80 32.92
N GLY A 138 -1.89 6.69 34.21
CA GLY A 138 -2.11 7.74 35.20
C GLY A 138 -0.95 8.73 35.31
N THR A 139 -0.86 9.43 36.44
CA THR A 139 0.21 10.42 36.69
C THR A 139 1.52 9.77 37.17
N GLY A 140 1.54 8.45 37.35
CA GLY A 140 2.68 7.67 37.87
C GLY A 140 2.74 7.64 39.39
N ARG A 141 1.83 8.33 40.09
CA ARG A 141 1.73 8.34 41.55
C ARG A 141 0.75 7.27 42.01
N ALA A 142 1.25 6.13 42.46
CA ALA A 142 0.46 4.93 42.76
C ALA A 142 -0.82 5.19 43.59
N LEU A 143 -0.73 5.93 44.70
CA LEU A 143 -1.90 6.23 45.55
C LEU A 143 -2.91 7.16 44.88
N HIS A 144 -2.44 8.12 44.09
CA HIS A 144 -3.29 9.03 43.34
C HIS A 144 -4.01 8.28 42.22
N ASP A 145 -3.29 7.46 41.46
CA ASP A 145 -3.86 6.67 40.36
C ASP A 145 -4.85 5.64 40.87
N LEU A 146 -4.58 4.99 42.01
CA LEU A 146 -5.55 4.10 42.67
C LEU A 146 -6.84 4.80 43.06
N ARG A 147 -6.78 6.06 43.51
CA ARG A 147 -7.99 6.85 43.82
C ARG A 147 -8.79 7.14 42.56
N HIS A 148 -8.14 7.45 41.44
CA HIS A 148 -8.80 7.65 40.14
C HIS A 148 -9.43 6.36 39.61
N MET A 149 -8.71 5.23 39.69
CA MET A 149 -9.26 3.91 39.34
C MET A 149 -10.47 3.55 40.19
N ALA A 150 -10.44 3.83 41.51
CA ALA A 150 -11.57 3.58 42.39
C ALA A 150 -12.74 4.54 42.10
N ALA A 151 -12.47 5.80 41.75
CA ALA A 151 -13.49 6.74 41.31
C ALA A 151 -14.15 6.27 40.00
N TYR A 152 -13.36 5.83 39.03
CA TYR A 152 -13.84 5.19 37.79
C TYR A 152 -14.72 3.97 38.11
N ALA A 153 -14.23 3.04 38.93
CA ALA A 153 -14.98 1.84 39.29
C ALA A 153 -16.30 2.13 40.02
N ARG A 154 -16.40 3.25 40.76
CA ARG A 154 -17.65 3.70 41.38
C ARG A 154 -18.65 4.24 40.38
N ARG A 155 -18.18 4.95 39.34
CA ARG A 155 -19.05 5.44 38.25
C ARG A 155 -19.54 4.31 37.36
N GLY A 156 -18.83 3.18 37.34
CA GLY A 156 -19.32 1.93 36.76
C GLY A 156 -19.63 2.05 35.28
N GLY A 157 -20.85 1.69 34.89
CA GLY A 157 -21.33 1.66 33.51
C GLY A 157 -21.80 3.01 32.94
N ASP A 158 -21.38 4.15 33.51
CA ASP A 158 -21.68 5.47 32.95
C ASP A 158 -20.91 5.68 31.62
N PRO A 159 -21.58 5.79 30.46
CA PRO A 159 -20.90 5.94 29.17
C PRO A 159 -20.14 7.26 29.04
N ALA A 160 -20.44 8.29 29.85
CA ALA A 160 -19.73 9.57 29.81
C ALA A 160 -18.32 9.50 30.44
N VAL A 161 -17.97 8.36 31.05
CA VAL A 161 -16.70 8.18 31.75
C VAL A 161 -15.76 7.31 30.91
N SER A 162 -14.63 7.89 30.49
CA SER A 162 -13.57 7.13 29.83
C SER A 162 -12.45 6.79 30.82
N PRO A 163 -11.99 5.53 30.89
CA PRO A 163 -10.79 5.20 31.66
C PRO A 163 -9.54 5.77 31.00
N LEU A 164 -8.47 5.95 31.79
CA LEU A 164 -7.15 6.34 31.27
C LEU A 164 -6.39 5.13 30.70
N THR A 165 -7.09 4.23 30.01
CA THR A 165 -6.51 3.05 29.39
C THR A 165 -6.50 3.23 27.87
N PRO A 166 -5.32 3.16 27.23
CA PRO A 166 -5.22 3.20 25.78
C PRO A 166 -6.09 2.13 25.12
N LEU A 167 -6.75 2.50 24.00
CA LEU A 167 -7.59 1.59 23.21
C LEU A 167 -8.67 0.88 24.03
N PHE A 168 -9.25 1.57 25.02
CA PHE A 168 -10.50 1.15 25.65
C PHE A 168 -11.50 2.30 25.58
N ASP A 169 -12.53 2.14 24.74
CA ASP A 169 -13.65 3.09 24.65
C ASP A 169 -14.84 2.53 25.41
N GLN A 170 -15.14 3.12 26.56
CA GLN A 170 -16.24 2.68 27.42
C GLN A 170 -17.60 2.88 26.77
N ALA A 171 -17.85 4.03 26.15
CA ALA A 171 -19.14 4.33 25.54
C ALA A 171 -19.44 3.33 24.42
N TRP A 172 -18.44 3.10 23.57
CA TRP A 172 -18.54 2.13 22.49
C TRP A 172 -18.67 0.69 23.01
N TYR A 173 -17.88 0.31 24.02
CA TYR A 173 -17.94 -1.04 24.60
C TYR A 173 -19.31 -1.35 25.21
N LEU A 174 -19.91 -0.39 25.92
CA LEU A 174 -21.25 -0.52 26.48
C LEU A 174 -22.34 -0.57 25.40
N ALA A 175 -22.19 0.21 24.33
CA ALA A 175 -23.12 0.19 23.20
C ALA A 175 -23.11 -1.17 22.48
N ALA A 176 -21.93 -1.76 22.30
CA ALA A 176 -21.76 -3.10 21.72
C ALA A 176 -22.20 -4.22 22.68
N HIS A 177 -22.14 -3.96 24.00
CA HIS A 177 -22.39 -4.95 25.05
C HIS A 177 -23.30 -4.41 26.17
N PRO A 178 -24.61 -4.24 25.90
CA PRO A 178 -25.54 -3.70 26.88
C PRO A 178 -25.66 -4.52 28.17
N ASP A 179 -25.33 -5.83 28.12
CA ASP A 179 -25.31 -6.73 29.26
C ASP A 179 -24.31 -6.31 30.35
N VAL A 180 -23.27 -5.54 30.00
CA VAL A 180 -22.25 -5.05 30.92
C VAL A 180 -22.72 -3.81 31.69
N GLY A 181 -23.60 -2.99 31.11
CA GLY A 181 -24.01 -1.70 31.68
C GLY A 181 -24.71 -1.79 33.04
N GLY A 182 -25.44 -2.87 33.30
CA GLY A 182 -26.08 -3.16 34.59
C GLY A 182 -25.23 -4.01 35.55
N GLY A 183 -24.00 -4.35 35.16
CA GLY A 183 -23.14 -5.26 35.89
C GLY A 183 -22.54 -4.67 37.17
N ARG A 184 -22.09 -5.55 38.08
CA ARG A 184 -21.35 -5.15 39.29
C ARG A 184 -19.93 -4.66 38.99
N ALA A 185 -19.36 -5.05 37.85
CA ALA A 185 -18.02 -4.67 37.43
C ALA A 185 -18.07 -3.50 36.45
N ALA A 186 -17.21 -2.50 36.64
CA ALA A 186 -17.02 -1.44 35.66
C ALA A 186 -16.57 -2.05 34.31
N PRO A 187 -16.89 -1.43 33.15
CA PRO A 187 -16.65 -2.02 31.83
C PRO A 187 -15.20 -2.47 31.58
N LEU A 188 -14.21 -1.66 31.96
CA LEU A 188 -12.80 -2.04 31.83
C LEU A 188 -12.47 -3.28 32.68
N VAL A 189 -13.02 -3.35 33.90
CA VAL A 189 -12.80 -4.49 34.79
C VAL A 189 -13.46 -5.74 34.21
N HIS A 190 -14.67 -5.61 33.69
CA HIS A 190 -15.37 -6.69 33.00
C HIS A 190 -14.51 -7.25 31.84
N TYR A 191 -13.98 -6.37 30.99
CA TYR A 191 -13.10 -6.76 29.89
C TYR A 191 -11.86 -7.52 30.40
N LEU A 192 -11.18 -7.00 31.42
CA LEU A 192 -9.96 -7.58 31.99
C LEU A 192 -10.20 -8.95 32.65
N THR A 193 -11.39 -9.21 33.18
CA THR A 193 -11.69 -10.48 33.86
C THR A 193 -12.40 -11.52 33.00
N SER A 194 -13.19 -11.07 32.01
CA SER A 194 -14.10 -11.92 31.24
C SER A 194 -14.13 -11.53 29.75
N GLY A 195 -14.31 -10.24 29.42
CA GLY A 195 -14.59 -9.80 28.05
C GLY A 195 -13.53 -10.19 27.01
N SER A 196 -12.24 -10.15 27.35
CA SER A 196 -11.18 -10.63 26.44
C SER A 196 -11.30 -12.13 26.13
N ALA A 197 -11.66 -12.95 27.13
CA ALA A 197 -11.86 -14.39 26.93
C ALA A 197 -13.08 -14.68 26.05
N GLU A 198 -14.10 -13.84 26.16
CA GLU A 198 -15.34 -13.86 25.35
C GLU A 198 -15.14 -13.30 23.93
N GLY A 199 -13.96 -12.80 23.59
CA GLY A 199 -13.67 -12.27 22.25
C GLY A 199 -14.26 -10.88 22.00
N ARG A 200 -14.61 -10.14 23.05
CA ARG A 200 -15.18 -8.79 22.94
C ARG A 200 -14.07 -7.77 22.69
N SER A 201 -14.13 -7.03 21.59
CA SER A 201 -13.19 -5.93 21.33
C SER A 201 -13.38 -4.79 22.34
N PRO A 202 -12.31 -4.15 22.83
CA PRO A 202 -12.38 -3.01 23.75
C PRO A 202 -12.53 -1.65 23.06
N HIS A 203 -12.23 -1.58 21.75
CA HIS A 203 -12.21 -0.34 20.96
C HIS A 203 -12.30 -0.68 19.46
N PRO A 204 -12.87 0.17 18.58
CA PRO A 204 -12.93 -0.07 17.14
C PRO A 204 -11.57 -0.35 16.48
N LEU A 205 -10.53 0.42 16.83
CA LEU A 205 -9.13 0.19 16.41
C LEU A 205 -8.41 -0.99 17.10
N PHE A 206 -9.11 -1.84 17.84
CA PHE A 206 -8.51 -3.03 18.47
C PHE A 206 -9.38 -4.25 18.20
N ASP A 207 -8.91 -5.15 17.33
CA ASP A 207 -9.60 -6.41 17.03
C ASP A 207 -9.13 -7.50 18.01
N GLU A 208 -9.99 -7.85 18.96
CA GLU A 208 -9.69 -8.87 19.97
C GLU A 208 -9.39 -10.24 19.34
N ALA A 209 -10.22 -10.69 18.41
CA ALA A 209 -10.13 -12.03 17.85
C ALA A 209 -8.89 -12.16 16.97
N TRP A 210 -8.64 -11.17 16.11
CA TRP A 210 -7.47 -11.12 15.25
C TRP A 210 -6.19 -11.00 16.08
N TYR A 211 -6.11 -10.05 17.02
CA TYR A 211 -4.91 -9.84 17.83
C TYR A 211 -4.55 -11.10 18.64
N ARG A 212 -5.57 -11.81 19.17
CA ARG A 212 -5.37 -13.07 19.89
C ARG A 212 -4.82 -14.17 19.00
N ARG A 213 -5.26 -14.28 17.75
CA ARG A 213 -4.72 -15.27 16.80
C ARG A 213 -3.26 -14.98 16.48
N GLU A 214 -2.95 -13.74 16.12
CA GLU A 214 -1.59 -13.32 15.75
C GLU A 214 -0.59 -13.45 16.91
N ASN A 215 -1.04 -13.28 18.15
CA ASN A 215 -0.18 -13.29 19.34
C ASN A 215 -0.45 -14.48 20.26
N ALA A 216 -1.04 -15.56 19.74
CA ALA A 216 -1.53 -16.69 20.54
C ALA A 216 -0.44 -17.30 21.44
N HIS A 217 0.78 -17.46 20.91
CA HIS A 217 1.91 -18.00 21.65
C HIS A 217 2.32 -17.10 22.84
N GLU A 218 2.43 -15.79 22.64
CA GLU A 218 2.81 -14.85 23.70
C GLU A 218 1.70 -14.68 24.75
N LEU A 219 0.44 -14.67 24.32
CA LEU A 219 -0.72 -14.63 25.22
C LEU A 219 -0.82 -15.90 26.07
N ALA A 220 -0.55 -17.07 25.50
CA ALA A 220 -0.50 -18.33 26.24
C ALA A 220 0.64 -18.34 27.27
N ALA A 221 1.83 -17.84 26.90
CA ALA A 221 2.99 -17.78 27.77
C ALA A 221 2.78 -16.82 28.97
N THR A 222 2.22 -15.64 28.70
CA THR A 222 2.06 -14.57 29.70
C THR A 222 0.76 -14.67 30.50
N GLY A 223 -0.29 -15.28 29.94
CA GLY A 223 -1.62 -15.38 30.52
C GLY A 223 -2.40 -14.07 30.59
N MET A 224 -1.88 -12.99 29.98
CA MET A 224 -2.51 -11.68 29.87
C MET A 224 -3.73 -11.72 28.94
N THR A 225 -4.65 -10.77 29.12
CA THR A 225 -5.66 -10.43 28.10
C THR A 225 -5.01 -9.77 26.90
N ALA A 226 -5.71 -9.69 25.77
CA ALA A 226 -5.18 -9.10 24.54
C ALA A 226 -4.80 -7.62 24.73
N LEU A 227 -5.69 -6.80 25.29
CA LEU A 227 -5.40 -5.39 25.56
C LEU A 227 -4.24 -5.21 26.56
N GLU A 228 -4.19 -6.02 27.62
CA GLU A 228 -3.07 -5.99 28.57
C GLU A 228 -1.74 -6.28 27.87
N HIS A 229 -1.73 -7.31 27.02
CA HIS A 229 -0.55 -7.66 26.25
C HIS A 229 -0.15 -6.51 25.32
N TYR A 230 -1.10 -5.93 24.61
CA TYR A 230 -0.84 -4.81 23.70
C TYR A 230 -0.26 -3.60 24.40
N VAL A 231 -0.93 -3.08 25.44
CA VAL A 231 -0.52 -1.86 26.15
C VAL A 231 0.85 -2.02 26.81
N ARG A 232 1.17 -3.22 27.32
CA ARG A 232 2.41 -3.46 28.05
C ARG A 232 3.58 -3.89 27.17
N ARG A 233 3.31 -4.56 26.07
CA ARG A 233 4.32 -5.23 25.24
C ARG A 233 4.08 -5.00 23.76
N GLY A 234 2.87 -5.28 23.28
CA GLY A 234 2.55 -5.24 21.85
C GLY A 234 2.91 -3.91 21.18
N ALA A 235 2.47 -2.78 21.74
CA ALA A 235 2.78 -1.47 21.18
C ALA A 235 4.29 -1.19 21.13
N ALA A 236 5.04 -1.58 22.16
CA ALA A 236 6.50 -1.43 22.21
C ALA A 236 7.24 -2.39 21.26
N LEU A 237 6.67 -3.57 21.02
CA LEU A 237 7.16 -4.56 20.06
C LEU A 237 6.70 -4.28 18.62
N GLY A 238 6.02 -3.16 18.38
CA GLY A 238 5.53 -2.78 17.06
C GLY A 238 4.40 -3.67 16.52
N ARG A 239 3.67 -4.36 17.40
CA ARG A 239 2.49 -5.15 17.00
C ARG A 239 1.36 -4.22 16.58
N SER A 240 0.69 -4.56 15.49
CA SER A 240 -0.56 -3.92 15.09
C SER A 240 -1.72 -4.34 16.02
N PRO A 241 -2.64 -3.41 16.39
CA PRO A 241 -3.83 -3.74 17.19
C PRO A 241 -5.02 -4.22 16.35
N HIS A 242 -5.00 -3.98 15.03
CA HIS A 242 -6.09 -4.25 14.11
C HIS A 242 -5.53 -4.50 12.70
N PRO A 243 -6.14 -5.36 11.85
CA PRO A 243 -5.69 -5.62 10.48
C PRO A 243 -5.55 -4.35 9.63
N ALA A 244 -6.53 -3.46 9.73
CA ALA A 244 -6.55 -2.16 9.04
C ALA A 244 -5.64 -1.07 9.67
N PHE A 245 -4.72 -1.44 10.58
CA PHE A 245 -3.70 -0.54 11.12
C PHE A 245 -2.32 -1.20 11.04
N ASP A 246 -1.48 -0.76 10.11
CA ASP A 246 -0.10 -1.22 9.95
C ASP A 246 0.85 -0.26 10.69
N VAL A 247 1.44 -0.74 11.78
CA VAL A 247 2.38 0.04 12.60
C VAL A 247 3.64 0.42 11.82
N ALA A 248 4.17 -0.45 10.97
CA ALA A 248 5.38 -0.17 10.21
C ALA A 248 5.11 0.92 9.16
N HIS A 249 3.99 0.81 8.44
CA HIS A 249 3.53 1.84 7.51
C HIS A 249 3.29 3.19 8.19
N TYR A 250 2.66 3.16 9.35
CA TYR A 250 2.37 4.38 10.11
C TYR A 250 3.66 5.06 10.61
N LEU A 251 4.60 4.30 11.16
CA LEU A 251 5.88 4.83 11.65
C LEU A 251 6.79 5.36 10.54
N ALA A 252 6.72 4.80 9.33
CA ALA A 252 7.52 5.26 8.19
C ALA A 252 7.17 6.67 7.70
N GLN A 253 6.00 7.18 8.07
CA GLN A 253 5.61 8.57 7.80
C GLN A 253 6.27 9.57 8.77
N GLY A 254 7.06 9.09 9.74
CA GLY A 254 7.80 9.92 10.69
C GLY A 254 6.95 10.64 11.76
N PRO A 255 5.89 10.05 12.33
CA PRO A 255 5.14 10.69 13.41
C PRO A 255 6.02 10.96 14.64
N ALA A 256 5.76 12.08 15.32
CA ALA A 256 6.48 12.49 16.52
C ALA A 256 5.83 11.89 17.79
N LEU A 257 6.15 10.64 18.11
CA LEU A 257 5.59 9.95 19.28
C LEU A 257 6.19 10.46 20.60
N ALA A 258 5.33 10.62 21.61
CA ALA A 258 5.81 10.76 22.99
C ALA A 258 6.48 9.45 23.48
N PRO A 259 7.37 9.51 24.49
CA PRO A 259 8.16 8.35 24.94
C PRO A 259 7.33 7.10 25.33
N ASP A 260 6.16 7.32 25.94
CA ASP A 260 5.27 6.25 26.43
C ASP A 260 4.03 6.04 25.54
N GLU A 261 3.94 6.77 24.43
CA GLU A 261 2.82 6.69 23.49
C GLU A 261 3.08 5.60 22.45
N GLY A 262 2.05 4.80 22.17
CA GLY A 262 2.02 3.84 21.07
C GLY A 262 1.56 4.47 19.74
N PRO A 263 1.86 3.85 18.59
CA PRO A 263 1.44 4.36 17.27
C PRO A 263 -0.07 4.57 17.12
N ALA A 264 -0.89 3.62 17.61
CA ALA A 264 -2.35 3.73 17.55
C ALA A 264 -2.91 4.81 18.48
N GLU A 265 -2.26 5.03 19.63
CA GLU A 265 -2.59 6.13 20.55
C GLU A 265 -2.30 7.48 19.89
N HIS A 266 -1.11 7.63 19.30
CA HIS A 266 -0.76 8.83 18.54
C HIS A 266 -1.72 9.07 17.38
N TYR A 267 -2.12 8.03 16.65
CA TYR A 267 -3.08 8.16 15.55
C TYR A 267 -4.39 8.79 16.02
N LEU A 268 -4.95 8.31 17.13
CA LEU A 268 -6.18 8.84 17.72
C LEU A 268 -6.03 10.28 18.23
N ARG A 269 -4.86 10.62 18.78
CA ARG A 269 -4.60 11.94 19.39
C ARG A 269 -4.31 13.02 18.35
N GLU A 270 -3.45 12.73 17.38
CA GLU A 270 -2.90 13.72 16.44
C GLU A 270 -2.75 13.20 15.02
N GLY A 271 -2.35 11.94 14.83
CA GLY A 271 -2.00 11.42 13.52
C GLY A 271 -3.15 11.48 12.52
N CYS A 272 -4.37 11.24 12.97
CA CYS A 272 -5.55 11.36 12.11
C CYS A 272 -5.78 12.80 11.62
N ALA A 273 -5.54 13.80 12.48
CA ALA A 273 -5.69 15.22 12.12
C ALA A 273 -4.55 15.70 11.20
N GLN A 274 -3.37 15.10 11.31
CA GLN A 274 -2.24 15.31 10.41
C GLN A 274 -2.42 14.62 9.03
N GLY A 275 -3.49 13.84 8.85
CA GLY A 275 -3.73 13.08 7.63
C GLY A 275 -2.83 11.86 7.46
N LEU A 276 -2.18 11.38 8.52
CA LEU A 276 -1.33 10.20 8.46
C LEU A 276 -2.16 8.95 8.15
N SER A 277 -1.70 8.18 7.18
CA SER A 277 -2.36 6.95 6.75
C SER A 277 -2.06 5.81 7.73
N PRO A 278 -3.08 5.16 8.34
CA PRO A 278 -2.86 4.05 9.25
C PRO A 278 -2.53 2.73 8.53
N HIS A 279 -2.80 2.62 7.23
CA HIS A 279 -2.59 1.40 6.45
C HIS A 279 -2.54 1.74 4.94
N PRO A 280 -1.76 1.04 4.09
CA PRO A 280 -1.68 1.32 2.65
C PRO A 280 -3.03 1.32 1.93
N LEU A 281 -3.95 0.42 2.30
CA LEU A 281 -5.34 0.38 1.79
C LEU A 281 -6.32 1.32 2.53
N PHE A 282 -5.82 2.33 3.23
CA PHE A 282 -6.65 3.35 3.86
C PHE A 282 -6.04 4.74 3.62
N ASP A 283 -6.70 5.54 2.80
CA ASP A 283 -6.34 6.95 2.56
C ASP A 283 -7.33 7.85 3.34
N PRO A 284 -6.87 8.50 4.43
CA PRO A 284 -7.73 9.38 5.23
C PRO A 284 -8.34 10.54 4.44
N ALA A 285 -7.58 11.17 3.54
CA ALA A 285 -8.05 12.32 2.77
C ALA A 285 -9.11 11.90 1.75
N TRP A 286 -8.88 10.79 1.05
CA TRP A 286 -9.87 10.19 0.15
C TRP A 286 -11.15 9.80 0.89
N TYR A 287 -11.00 9.09 2.00
CA TYR A 287 -12.13 8.59 2.78
C TYR A 287 -12.97 9.74 3.35
N MET A 288 -12.33 10.77 3.93
CA MET A 288 -13.03 11.94 4.46
C MET A 288 -13.77 12.71 3.37
N HIS A 289 -13.17 12.87 2.18
CA HIS A 289 -13.86 13.50 1.05
C HIS A 289 -15.12 12.72 0.64
N ARG A 290 -15.07 11.38 0.67
CA ARG A 290 -16.20 10.51 0.32
C ARG A 290 -17.27 10.43 1.42
N ALA A 291 -16.87 10.41 2.69
CA ALA A 291 -17.78 10.38 3.82
C ALA A 291 -18.48 11.74 4.04
N GLY A 292 -17.83 12.84 3.67
CA GLY A 292 -18.36 14.18 3.82
C GLY A 292 -18.57 14.54 5.29
N SER A 293 -19.69 15.19 5.59
CA SER A 293 -19.97 15.70 6.95
C SER A 293 -20.21 14.60 7.99
N SER A 294 -20.51 13.36 7.60
CA SER A 294 -20.79 12.28 8.57
C SER A 294 -19.55 11.88 9.37
N ALA A 295 -18.34 12.08 8.82
CA ALA A 295 -17.09 11.74 9.48
C ALA A 295 -16.51 12.89 10.32
N GLN A 296 -17.20 14.03 10.45
CA GLN A 296 -16.65 15.19 11.14
C GLN A 296 -16.44 14.92 12.64
N GLY A 297 -15.27 15.27 13.15
CA GLY A 297 -14.93 15.14 14.57
C GLY A 297 -14.61 13.72 15.05
N VAL A 298 -14.68 12.71 14.17
CA VAL A 298 -14.33 11.32 14.48
C VAL A 298 -13.07 10.93 13.69
N PRO A 299 -12.08 10.24 14.29
CA PRO A 299 -10.92 9.76 13.55
C PRO A 299 -11.34 8.92 12.32
N PRO A 300 -10.77 9.16 11.12
CA PRO A 300 -11.27 8.58 9.87
C PRO A 300 -11.38 7.05 9.88
N LEU A 301 -10.35 6.35 10.38
CA LEU A 301 -10.39 4.89 10.45
C LEU A 301 -11.41 4.39 11.49
N VAL A 302 -11.61 5.12 12.60
CA VAL A 302 -12.66 4.78 13.58
C VAL A 302 -14.03 4.90 12.92
N HIS A 303 -14.33 6.04 12.28
CA HIS A 303 -15.59 6.24 11.56
C HIS A 303 -15.80 5.19 10.47
N TYR A 304 -14.74 4.78 9.75
CA TYR A 304 -14.83 3.68 8.79
C TYR A 304 -15.27 2.39 9.44
N LEU A 305 -14.59 1.94 10.51
CA LEU A 305 -14.84 0.66 11.19
C LEU A 305 -16.21 0.61 11.90
N THR A 306 -16.78 1.77 12.28
CA THR A 306 -18.09 1.85 12.94
C THR A 306 -19.25 2.08 11.97
N GLU A 307 -19.10 2.95 10.96
CA GLU A 307 -20.23 3.44 10.15
C GLU A 307 -19.95 3.42 8.65
N GLY A 308 -18.74 3.80 8.25
CA GLY A 308 -18.37 4.00 6.86
C GLY A 308 -18.54 2.78 5.97
N TRP A 309 -18.03 1.63 6.42
CA TRP A 309 -18.12 0.40 5.64
C TRP A 309 -19.57 -0.06 5.47
N ARG A 310 -20.44 0.16 6.48
CA ARG A 310 -21.87 -0.18 6.43
C ARG A 310 -22.62 0.70 5.45
N SER A 311 -22.21 1.96 5.35
CA SER A 311 -22.67 2.90 4.31
C SER A 311 -22.02 2.65 2.95
N GLY A 312 -21.03 1.76 2.90
CA GLY A 312 -20.24 1.39 1.74
C GLY A 312 -19.39 2.53 1.19
N VAL A 313 -18.86 3.36 2.08
CA VAL A 313 -17.89 4.41 1.74
C VAL A 313 -16.52 3.76 1.54
N PRO A 314 -15.89 3.90 0.36
CA PRO A 314 -14.62 3.25 0.09
C PRO A 314 -13.46 3.88 0.89
N PRO A 315 -12.69 3.09 1.67
CA PRO A 315 -11.54 3.60 2.45
C PRO A 315 -10.35 3.97 1.56
N HIS A 316 -10.31 3.46 0.34
CA HIS A 316 -9.23 3.67 -0.63
C HIS A 316 -9.76 3.48 -2.06
N PRO A 317 -9.22 4.14 -3.09
CA PRO A 317 -9.68 3.98 -4.49
C PRO A 317 -9.60 2.54 -5.03
N LEU A 318 -8.66 1.75 -4.51
CA LEU A 318 -8.48 0.35 -4.88
C LEU A 318 -9.22 -0.65 -3.97
N PHE A 319 -10.06 -0.18 -3.04
CA PHE A 319 -10.88 -1.07 -2.21
C PHE A 319 -12.33 -0.57 -2.16
N ASP A 320 -13.27 -1.35 -2.70
CA ASP A 320 -14.68 -1.03 -2.70
C ASP A 320 -15.44 -2.00 -1.77
N PRO A 321 -15.91 -1.55 -0.60
CA PRO A 321 -16.59 -2.42 0.36
C PRO A 321 -17.93 -2.95 -0.19
N LYS A 322 -18.68 -2.18 -0.99
CA LYS A 322 -19.95 -2.65 -1.57
C LYS A 322 -19.70 -3.72 -2.60
N TRP A 323 -18.72 -3.50 -3.47
CA TRP A 323 -18.34 -4.47 -4.47
C TRP A 323 -17.81 -5.75 -3.81
N TYR A 324 -16.93 -5.63 -2.81
CA TYR A 324 -16.40 -6.79 -2.09
C TYR A 324 -17.49 -7.64 -1.45
N LEU A 325 -18.44 -7.02 -0.73
CA LEU A 325 -19.55 -7.72 -0.09
C LEU A 325 -20.49 -8.36 -1.13
N ALA A 326 -20.70 -7.72 -2.28
CA ALA A 326 -21.49 -8.31 -3.36
C ALA A 326 -20.85 -9.56 -3.98
N GLN A 327 -19.51 -9.62 -4.02
CA GLN A 327 -18.77 -10.79 -4.50
C GLN A 327 -18.56 -11.87 -3.43
N ASN A 328 -18.77 -11.53 -2.15
CA ASN A 328 -18.53 -12.42 -1.02
C ASN A 328 -19.78 -12.47 -0.11
N PRO A 329 -20.86 -13.16 -0.53
CA PRO A 329 -22.10 -13.23 0.23
C PRO A 329 -21.92 -13.82 1.62
N ASP A 330 -20.97 -14.74 1.80
CA ASP A 330 -20.60 -15.33 3.09
C ASP A 330 -20.14 -14.27 4.11
N VAL A 331 -19.34 -13.29 3.65
CA VAL A 331 -18.86 -12.17 4.46
C VAL A 331 -20.00 -11.22 4.79
N ALA A 332 -20.87 -10.95 3.81
CA ALA A 332 -22.03 -10.08 3.97
C ALA A 332 -23.06 -10.66 4.95
N GLU A 333 -23.38 -11.95 4.83
CA GLU A 333 -24.30 -12.68 5.72
C GLU A 333 -23.75 -12.78 7.15
N ALA A 334 -22.43 -12.97 7.29
CA ALA A 334 -21.76 -12.97 8.59
C ALA A 334 -21.64 -11.55 9.21
N GLY A 335 -21.97 -10.49 8.46
CA GLY A 335 -21.88 -9.11 8.93
C GLY A 335 -20.46 -8.65 9.25
N LEU A 336 -19.46 -9.24 8.59
CA LEU A 336 -18.05 -8.95 8.84
C LEU A 336 -17.61 -7.68 8.10
N GLU A 337 -16.71 -6.92 8.73
CA GLU A 337 -16.15 -5.73 8.11
C GLU A 337 -15.26 -6.13 6.90
N PRO A 338 -15.53 -5.62 5.69
CA PRO A 338 -14.93 -6.13 4.47
C PRO A 338 -13.41 -5.94 4.39
N LEU A 339 -12.88 -4.79 4.81
CA LEU A 339 -11.43 -4.50 4.73
C LEU A 339 -10.66 -5.38 5.73
N ALA A 340 -11.11 -5.48 6.97
CA ALA A 340 -10.51 -6.32 7.99
C ALA A 340 -10.58 -7.80 7.61
N HIS A 341 -11.70 -8.27 7.05
CA HIS A 341 -11.82 -9.63 6.52
C HIS A 341 -10.81 -9.89 5.38
N PHE A 342 -10.76 -8.98 4.40
CA PHE A 342 -9.82 -9.07 3.28
C PHE A 342 -8.36 -9.12 3.75
N LEU A 343 -7.97 -8.22 4.66
CA LEU A 343 -6.61 -8.14 5.19
C LEU A 343 -6.24 -9.31 6.11
N SER A 344 -7.20 -9.91 6.81
CA SER A 344 -6.94 -11.00 7.75
C SER A 344 -6.83 -12.39 7.08
N GLY A 345 -7.35 -12.56 5.88
CA GLY A 345 -7.39 -13.86 5.21
C GLY A 345 -7.93 -13.84 3.80
N GLY A 346 -8.87 -12.95 3.48
CA GLY A 346 -9.48 -12.91 2.15
C GLY A 346 -8.49 -12.70 1.00
N ALA A 347 -7.42 -11.93 1.22
CA ALA A 347 -6.35 -11.79 0.24
C ALA A 347 -5.56 -13.09 -0.01
N ALA A 348 -5.30 -13.87 1.04
CA ALA A 348 -4.63 -15.17 0.94
C ALA A 348 -5.53 -16.23 0.27
N GLU A 349 -6.84 -16.07 0.39
CA GLU A 349 -7.84 -16.86 -0.36
C GLU A 349 -7.97 -16.45 -1.84
N GLY A 350 -7.21 -15.44 -2.29
CA GLY A 350 -7.25 -14.95 -3.67
C GLY A 350 -8.51 -14.14 -4.01
N ARG A 351 -9.29 -13.71 -3.01
CA ARG A 351 -10.52 -12.94 -3.23
C ARG A 351 -10.17 -11.58 -3.85
N SER A 352 -10.88 -11.23 -4.91
CA SER A 352 -10.78 -9.89 -5.51
C SER A 352 -11.44 -8.87 -4.58
N HIS A 353 -10.95 -7.63 -4.58
CA HIS A 353 -11.36 -6.57 -3.65
C HIS A 353 -11.71 -5.24 -4.34
N SER A 354 -11.49 -5.14 -5.64
CA SER A 354 -12.00 -4.07 -6.48
C SER A 354 -12.11 -4.54 -7.93
N PRO A 355 -12.91 -3.87 -8.77
CA PRO A 355 -12.94 -4.14 -10.23
C PRO A 355 -11.67 -3.69 -10.97
N TRP A 356 -10.75 -3.03 -10.25
CA TRP A 356 -9.60 -2.37 -10.86
C TRP A 356 -8.31 -3.17 -10.74
N PHE A 357 -8.21 -4.06 -9.75
CA PHE A 357 -7.00 -4.82 -9.46
C PHE A 357 -7.24 -6.32 -9.66
N ASP A 358 -6.41 -6.95 -10.49
CA ASP A 358 -6.39 -8.41 -10.71
C ASP A 358 -5.18 -9.01 -9.99
N PRO A 359 -5.38 -9.68 -8.83
CA PRO A 359 -4.28 -10.26 -8.08
C PRO A 359 -3.50 -11.33 -8.86
N ALA A 360 -4.17 -12.13 -9.68
CA ALA A 360 -3.52 -13.21 -10.43
C ALA A 360 -2.63 -12.65 -11.55
N HIS A 361 -3.14 -11.67 -12.29
CA HIS A 361 -2.34 -10.97 -13.30
C HIS A 361 -1.14 -10.26 -12.68
N TYR A 362 -1.35 -9.54 -11.58
CA TYR A 362 -0.27 -8.84 -10.88
C TYR A 362 0.82 -9.81 -10.42
N LEU A 363 0.47 -10.92 -9.78
CA LEU A 363 1.44 -11.92 -9.32
C LEU A 363 2.21 -12.55 -10.49
N ALA A 364 1.53 -12.82 -11.62
CA ALA A 364 2.18 -13.35 -12.82
C ALA A 364 3.22 -12.37 -13.40
N GLN A 365 2.91 -11.07 -13.41
CA GLN A 365 3.84 -10.02 -13.86
C GLN A 365 4.97 -9.78 -12.85
N ARG A 366 4.67 -9.90 -11.55
CA ARG A 366 5.63 -9.68 -10.48
C ARG A 366 6.77 -10.69 -10.55
N GLY A 367 6.48 -11.93 -10.96
CA GLY A 367 7.46 -13.00 -11.17
C GLY A 367 8.13 -13.55 -9.89
N GLU A 368 7.96 -12.86 -8.76
CA GLU A 368 8.49 -13.23 -7.45
C GLU A 368 7.35 -13.64 -6.51
N ALA A 369 7.62 -14.67 -5.69
CA ALA A 369 6.71 -15.04 -4.62
C ALA A 369 6.72 -13.94 -3.55
N LEU A 370 5.55 -13.40 -3.23
CA LEU A 370 5.41 -12.45 -2.14
C LEU A 370 5.74 -13.11 -0.81
N ALA A 371 6.21 -12.30 0.15
CA ALA A 371 6.39 -12.76 1.52
C ALA A 371 5.06 -13.36 2.05
N PRO A 372 5.11 -14.46 2.83
CA PRO A 372 3.90 -15.08 3.35
C PRO A 372 3.00 -14.08 4.09
N GLY A 373 1.71 -14.04 3.73
CA GLY A 373 0.71 -13.17 4.36
C GLY A 373 0.62 -11.76 3.77
N VAL A 374 1.49 -11.36 2.83
CA VAL A 374 1.39 -10.06 2.16
C VAL A 374 0.33 -10.13 1.06
N ALA A 375 -0.72 -9.31 1.19
CA ALA A 375 -1.76 -9.19 0.18
C ALA A 375 -1.17 -8.57 -1.12
N PRO A 376 -1.48 -9.08 -2.31
CA PRO A 376 -0.91 -8.58 -3.58
C PRO A 376 -1.13 -7.08 -3.83
N VAL A 377 -2.29 -6.54 -3.45
CA VAL A 377 -2.56 -5.09 -3.57
C VAL A 377 -1.76 -4.26 -2.58
N VAL A 378 -1.42 -4.81 -1.41
CA VAL A 378 -0.56 -4.12 -0.44
C VAL A 378 0.86 -4.07 -0.98
N ASP A 379 1.38 -5.16 -1.53
CA ASP A 379 2.66 -5.17 -2.24
C ASP A 379 2.68 -4.16 -3.40
N TYR A 380 1.61 -4.14 -4.21
CA TYR A 380 1.44 -3.18 -5.30
C TYR A 380 1.60 -1.74 -4.80
N LEU A 381 0.86 -1.36 -3.76
CA LEU A 381 0.89 0.00 -3.18
C LEU A 381 2.21 0.33 -2.48
N GLN A 382 2.89 -0.66 -1.92
CA GLN A 382 4.13 -0.48 -1.17
C GLN A 382 5.41 -0.49 -2.01
N GLY A 383 5.29 -0.68 -3.32
CA GLY A 383 6.43 -0.59 -4.23
C GLY A 383 6.33 -1.43 -5.48
N GLY A 384 5.57 -2.52 -5.44
CA GLY A 384 5.52 -3.46 -6.55
C GLY A 384 4.87 -2.91 -7.82
N ALA A 385 4.03 -1.87 -7.70
CA ALA A 385 3.50 -1.11 -8.84
C ALA A 385 4.59 -0.57 -9.79
N TRP A 386 5.78 -0.33 -9.27
CA TRP A 386 6.90 0.27 -9.99
C TRP A 386 7.80 -0.74 -10.70
N GLN A 387 7.54 -2.04 -10.52
CA GLN A 387 8.36 -3.10 -11.09
C GLN A 387 7.53 -4.07 -11.95
N VAL A 388 6.27 -3.71 -12.25
CA VAL A 388 5.42 -4.41 -13.22
C VAL A 388 5.11 -3.49 -14.40
N SER A 389 5.14 -4.05 -15.61
CA SER A 389 4.82 -3.33 -16.85
C SER A 389 3.33 -3.01 -16.96
N GLU A 390 2.49 -3.94 -16.51
CA GLU A 390 1.04 -3.83 -16.48
C GLU A 390 0.51 -4.14 -15.08
N ALA A 391 -0.25 -3.21 -14.50
CA ALA A 391 -0.90 -3.41 -13.21
C ALA A 391 -2.18 -4.27 -13.32
N ARG A 392 -2.76 -4.31 -14.53
CA ARG A 392 -3.92 -5.12 -14.91
C ARG A 392 -3.87 -5.33 -16.42
N PRO A 393 -4.57 -6.35 -16.97
CA PRO A 393 -4.58 -6.60 -18.40
C PRO A 393 -4.94 -5.35 -19.20
N GLY A 394 -4.05 -4.94 -20.12
CA GLY A 394 -4.26 -3.81 -21.02
C GLY A 394 -4.09 -2.42 -20.40
N PHE A 395 -3.51 -2.32 -19.20
CA PHE A 395 -3.16 -1.05 -18.57
C PHE A 395 -1.64 -0.86 -18.52
N PRO A 396 -1.03 -0.21 -19.54
CA PRO A 396 0.42 -0.01 -19.60
C PRO A 396 0.87 1.07 -18.60
N SER A 397 1.47 0.64 -17.49
CA SER A 397 1.89 1.53 -16.39
C SER A 397 2.85 2.62 -16.86
N ALA A 398 3.84 2.26 -17.70
CA ALA A 398 4.84 3.20 -18.21
C ALA A 398 4.22 4.30 -19.09
N ALA A 399 3.33 3.93 -20.01
CA ALA A 399 2.65 4.90 -20.87
C ALA A 399 1.73 5.83 -20.06
N TYR A 400 1.07 5.30 -19.04
CA TYR A 400 0.23 6.10 -18.14
C TYR A 400 1.05 7.13 -17.35
N LEU A 401 2.22 6.73 -16.84
CA LEU A 401 3.16 7.62 -16.14
C LEU A 401 3.78 8.66 -17.07
N ALA A 402 4.10 8.30 -18.31
CA ALA A 402 4.64 9.23 -19.29
C ALA A 402 3.66 10.39 -19.58
N ALA A 403 2.35 10.11 -19.58
CA ALA A 403 1.32 11.14 -19.71
C ALA A 403 1.11 11.96 -18.42
N ARG A 404 1.51 11.43 -17.26
CA ARG A 404 1.27 12.03 -15.93
C ARG A 404 2.49 11.89 -15.00
N PRO A 405 3.63 12.52 -15.34
CA PRO A 405 4.87 12.35 -14.57
C PRO A 405 4.79 12.90 -13.14
N GLY A 406 3.80 13.76 -12.84
CA GLY A 406 3.53 14.28 -11.50
C GLY A 406 3.22 13.19 -10.46
N LEU A 407 2.61 12.08 -10.86
CA LEU A 407 2.17 11.01 -9.96
C LEU A 407 3.33 10.40 -9.17
N VAL A 408 4.51 10.32 -9.78
CA VAL A 408 5.72 9.82 -9.14
C VAL A 408 6.09 10.66 -7.92
N ARG A 409 5.96 11.98 -8.03
CA ARG A 409 6.27 12.92 -6.95
C ARG A 409 5.23 12.84 -5.82
N GLU A 410 3.97 12.64 -6.19
CA GLU A 410 2.86 12.46 -5.24
C GLU A 410 2.88 11.09 -4.57
N GLY A 411 3.62 10.12 -5.13
CA GLY A 411 3.67 8.75 -4.62
C GLY A 411 2.40 7.94 -4.91
N VAL A 412 1.52 8.45 -5.77
CA VAL A 412 0.27 7.79 -6.16
C VAL A 412 0.57 6.82 -7.30
N THR A 413 0.15 5.56 -7.13
CA THR A 413 0.40 4.54 -8.16
C THR A 413 -0.47 4.78 -9.41
N PRO A 414 -0.05 4.34 -10.60
CA PRO A 414 -0.81 4.54 -11.85
C PRO A 414 -2.27 4.06 -11.77
N LEU A 415 -2.47 2.84 -11.26
CA LEU A 415 -3.80 2.24 -11.16
C LEU A 415 -4.65 2.92 -10.09
N GLU A 416 -4.05 3.33 -8.97
CA GLU A 416 -4.73 4.09 -7.94
C GLU A 416 -5.21 5.44 -8.48
N HIS A 417 -4.36 6.20 -9.17
CA HIS A 417 -4.77 7.45 -9.81
C HIS A 417 -5.91 7.22 -10.81
N TRP A 418 -5.82 6.19 -11.64
CA TRP A 418 -6.88 5.85 -12.59
C TRP A 418 -8.20 5.47 -11.90
N ALA A 419 -8.13 4.72 -10.79
CA ALA A 419 -9.29 4.40 -9.96
C ALA A 419 -9.89 5.66 -9.30
N ARG A 420 -9.07 6.65 -8.90
CA ARG A 420 -9.55 7.95 -8.40
C ARG A 420 -10.39 8.71 -9.43
N LEU A 421 -10.07 8.56 -10.72
CA LEU A 421 -10.82 9.14 -11.85
C LEU A 421 -12.07 8.33 -12.25
N GLY A 422 -12.37 7.24 -11.55
CA GLY A 422 -13.51 6.37 -11.86
C GLY A 422 -13.29 5.49 -13.08
N GLY A 423 -12.03 5.18 -13.41
CA GLY A 423 -11.67 4.29 -14.50
C GLY A 423 -11.72 4.94 -15.89
N ARG A 424 -11.42 6.24 -15.99
CA ARG A 424 -11.47 7.03 -17.23
C ARG A 424 -10.12 7.60 -17.63
#